data_AF-A0A1Q3ULK8-F1
#
_entry.id   AF-A0A1Q3ULK8-F1
#
_cell.length_a   1.000
_cell.length_b   1.000
_cell.length_c   1.000
_cell.angle_alpha   90.00
_cell.angle_beta   90.00
_cell.angle_gamma   90.00
#
_symmetry.space_group_name_H-M   'P 1'
#
loop_
_entity.id
_entity.type
_entity.pdbx_description
1 polymer ?
#
loop_
_entity_poly.entity_id
_entity_poly.type
_entity_poly.pdbx_seq_one_letter_code
_entity_poly.pdbx_strand_id
1 'polypeptide(L)'
;MKTIEKSINQILADWNPLDVPPNIAETEYVVFIPSIRSKMNDEKELLMYLEALLTNELELDYNSANSLQNAEVKDVARKIIKLTI
;
A
#
# COMPACT_ATOMS: atom_id res chain seq x y z
N MET A 1 -18.94 12.31 0.80
CA MET A 1 -18.36 11.26 -0.07
C MET A 1 -16.93 11.03 0.34
N LYS A 2 -16.51 9.79 0.61
CA LYS A 2 -15.07 9.45 0.70
C LYS A 2 -14.57 9.30 -0.74
N THR A 3 -13.50 10.00 -1.10
CA THR A 3 -12.81 9.79 -2.39
C THR A 3 -12.04 8.47 -2.35
N ILE A 4 -11.79 7.87 -3.52
CA ILE A 4 -10.97 6.66 -3.61
C ILE A 4 -9.57 6.90 -3.01
N GLU A 5 -9.00 8.08 -3.24
CA GLU A 5 -7.71 8.50 -2.65
C GLU A 5 -7.73 8.46 -1.12
N LYS A 6 -8.80 8.95 -0.48
CA LYS A 6 -8.94 8.90 0.97
C LYS A 6 -9.04 7.46 1.48
N SER A 7 -9.71 6.57 0.74
CA SER A 7 -9.79 5.15 1.08
C SER A 7 -8.44 4.45 0.91
N ILE A 8 -7.68 4.76 -0.14
CA ILE A 8 -6.30 4.26 -0.32
C ILE A 8 -5.43 4.75 0.84
N ASN A 9 -5.48 6.04 1.19
CA ASN A 9 -4.70 6.58 2.30
C ASN A 9 -4.99 5.85 3.61
N GLN A 10 -6.26 5.57 3.91
CA GLN A 10 -6.64 4.82 5.10
C GLN A 10 -6.03 3.41 5.10
N ILE A 11 -6.10 2.69 3.96
CA ILE A 11 -5.52 1.34 3.85
C ILE A 11 -4.01 1.38 4.11
N LEU A 12 -3.29 2.37 3.59
CA LEU A 12 -1.85 2.51 3.80
C LEU A 12 -1.52 2.90 5.24
N ALA A 13 -2.29 3.82 5.83
CA ALA A 13 -2.13 4.22 7.22
C ALA A 13 -2.46 3.08 8.21
N ASP A 14 -3.38 2.18 7.86
CA ASP A 14 -3.69 0.98 8.65
C ASP A 14 -2.61 -0.10 8.48
N TRP A 15 -1.99 -0.18 7.29
CA TRP A 15 -0.89 -1.12 7.03
C TRP A 15 0.40 -0.69 7.72
N ASN A 16 0.73 0.60 7.64
CA ASN A 16 1.83 1.26 8.34
C ASN A 16 3.15 0.48 8.43
N PRO A 17 3.77 0.12 7.29
CA PRO A 17 4.98 -0.69 7.30
C PRO A 17 6.19 -0.04 8.01
N LEU A 18 6.19 1.29 8.18
CA LEU A 18 7.22 2.02 8.94
C LEU A 18 7.01 2.02 10.46
N ASP A 19 5.88 1.48 10.94
CA ASP A 19 5.49 1.50 12.37
C ASP A 19 5.53 2.91 13.00
N VAL A 20 5.22 3.95 12.22
CA VAL A 20 5.15 5.32 12.74
C VAL A 20 3.88 5.52 13.55
N PRO A 21 3.83 6.46 14.51
CA PRO A 21 2.61 6.77 15.25
C PRO A 21 1.40 7.02 14.33
N PRO A 22 0.16 6.65 14.74
CA PRO A 22 -1.02 6.76 13.89
C PRO A 22 -1.24 8.16 13.30
N ASN A 23 -0.97 9.21 14.07
CA ASN A 23 -1.09 10.59 13.61
C ASN A 23 -0.08 10.97 12.52
N ILE A 24 1.03 10.25 12.39
CA ILE A 24 2.02 10.40 11.31
C ILE A 24 1.61 9.54 10.12
N ALA A 25 1.19 8.30 10.37
CA ALA A 25 0.75 7.35 9.33
C ALA A 25 -0.37 7.91 8.44
N GLU A 26 -1.24 8.78 8.99
CA GLU A 26 -2.30 9.47 8.24
C GLU A 26 -1.79 10.36 7.09
N THR A 27 -0.54 10.80 7.13
CA THR A 27 0.06 11.67 6.09
C THR A 27 1.29 11.08 5.42
N GLU A 28 1.94 10.10 6.05
CA GLU A 28 3.22 9.52 5.62
C GLU A 28 3.18 8.98 4.19
N TYR A 29 2.09 8.29 3.82
CA TYR A 29 2.01 7.54 2.57
C TYR A 29 1.31 8.31 1.43
N VAL A 30 0.94 9.58 1.65
CA VAL A 30 0.10 10.36 0.72
C VAL A 30 0.75 10.52 -0.65
N VAL A 31 2.08 10.66 -0.69
CA VAL A 31 2.84 10.87 -1.94
C VAL A 31 2.73 9.67 -2.90
N PHE A 32 2.44 8.47 -2.40
CA PHE A 32 2.35 7.25 -3.22
C PHE A 32 0.95 7.02 -3.81
N ILE A 33 -0.08 7.71 -3.29
CA ILE A 33 -1.48 7.51 -3.68
C ILE A 33 -1.71 7.65 -5.19
N PRO A 34 -1.17 8.67 -5.91
CA PRO A 34 -1.39 8.79 -7.35
C PRO A 34 -0.86 7.58 -8.15
N SER A 35 0.29 7.05 -7.74
CA SER A 35 0.93 5.89 -8.38
C SER A 35 0.17 4.59 -8.11
N ILE A 36 -0.39 4.44 -6.91
CA ILE A 36 -1.29 3.33 -6.55
C ILE A 36 -2.59 3.43 -7.35
N ARG A 37 -3.18 4.61 -7.42
CA ARG A 37 -4.45 4.86 -8.13
C ARG A 37 -4.34 4.53 -9.62
N SER A 38 -3.21 4.79 -10.25
CA SER A 38 -3.01 4.46 -11.66
C SER A 38 -2.86 2.95 -11.93
N LYS A 39 -2.46 2.14 -10.94
CA LYS A 39 -2.19 0.70 -11.08
C LYS A 39 -3.26 -0.22 -10.51
N MET A 40 -4.20 0.30 -9.72
CA MET A 40 -5.15 -0.53 -8.96
C MET A 40 -6.17 -1.35 -9.78
N ASN A 41 -6.16 -1.23 -11.12
CA ASN A 41 -6.97 -2.06 -12.00
C ASN A 41 -6.23 -3.33 -12.50
N ASP A 42 -4.93 -3.43 -12.23
CA ASP A 42 -4.10 -4.60 -12.53
C ASP A 42 -3.45 -5.08 -11.23
N GLU A 43 -3.87 -6.26 -10.76
CA GLU A 43 -3.36 -6.83 -9.50
C GLU A 43 -1.85 -7.04 -9.53
N LYS A 44 -1.30 -7.46 -10.67
CA LYS A 44 0.13 -7.74 -10.80
C LYS A 44 0.93 -6.45 -10.77
N GLU A 45 0.50 -5.41 -11.49
CA GLU A 45 1.19 -4.11 -11.46
C GLU A 45 1.11 -3.46 -10.07
N LEU A 46 -0.05 -3.56 -9.40
CA LEU A 46 -0.20 -3.04 -8.05
C LEU A 46 0.71 -3.77 -7.05
N LEU A 47 0.76 -5.10 -7.10
CA LEU A 47 1.65 -5.89 -6.24
C LEU A 47 3.12 -5.50 -6.46
N MET A 48 3.57 -5.48 -7.71
CA MET A 48 4.95 -5.10 -8.03
C MET A 48 5.29 -3.69 -7.52
N TYR A 49 4.34 -2.75 -7.60
CA TYR A 49 4.53 -1.40 -7.08
C TYR A 49 4.61 -1.36 -5.55
N LEU A 50 3.75 -2.09 -4.84
CA LEU A 50 3.77 -2.14 -3.37
C LEU A 50 5.05 -2.81 -2.84
N GLU A 51 5.55 -3.84 -3.52
CA GLU A 51 6.85 -4.45 -3.18
C GLU A 51 8.00 -3.46 -3.40
N ALA A 52 8.02 -2.76 -4.55
CA ALA A 52 9.02 -1.74 -4.84
C ALA A 52 8.94 -0.54 -3.88
N LEU A 53 7.75 -0.17 -3.43
CA LEU A 53 7.55 0.86 -2.41
C LEU A 53 8.28 0.49 -1.11
N LEU A 54 8.10 -0.75 -0.63
CA LEU A 54 8.76 -1.24 0.58
C LEU A 54 10.27 -1.21 0.45
N THR A 55 10.83 -1.68 -0.67
CA THR A 55 12.28 -1.85 -0.80
C THR A 55 13.02 -0.59 -1.25
N ASN A 56 12.43 0.21 -2.14
CA ASN A 56 13.15 1.28 -2.83
C ASN A 56 12.84 2.66 -2.26
N GLU A 57 11.59 2.89 -1.82
CA GLU A 57 11.17 4.19 -1.31
C GLU A 57 11.22 4.25 0.21
N LEU A 58 10.84 3.14 0.87
CA LEU A 58 10.85 3.01 2.34
C LEU A 58 12.11 2.32 2.88
N GLU A 59 12.95 1.78 2.00
CA GLU A 59 14.22 1.10 2.33
C GLU A 59 14.08 -0.02 3.39
N LEU A 60 12.94 -0.72 3.39
CA LEU A 60 12.66 -1.83 4.29
C LEU A 60 13.22 -3.15 3.75
N ASP A 61 13.57 -4.06 4.65
CA ASP A 61 14.01 -5.43 4.34
C ASP A 61 12.83 -6.34 4.00
N TYR A 62 12.04 -5.95 2.99
CA TYR A 62 10.95 -6.75 2.46
C TYR A 62 11.50 -7.93 1.66
N ASN A 63 10.98 -9.13 1.96
CA ASN A 63 11.32 -10.36 1.29
C ASN A 63 10.05 -11.09 0.84
N SER A 64 9.82 -11.16 -0.47
CA SER A 64 8.65 -11.85 -1.05
C SER A 64 8.63 -13.37 -0.82
N ALA A 65 9.76 -13.98 -0.45
CA ALA A 65 9.83 -15.38 -0.01
C ALA A 65 9.41 -15.56 1.45
N ASN A 66 9.38 -14.49 2.25
CA ASN A 66 8.77 -14.51 3.58
C ASN A 66 7.24 -14.56 3.42
N SER A 67 6.64 -15.69 3.83
CA SER A 67 5.21 -15.94 3.64
C SER A 67 4.31 -14.94 4.38
N LEU A 68 4.75 -14.42 5.53
CA LEU A 68 3.99 -13.45 6.31
C LEU A 68 3.98 -12.09 5.60
N GLN A 69 5.16 -11.56 5.28
CA GLN A 69 5.28 -10.26 4.61
C GLN A 69 4.57 -10.26 3.24
N ASN A 70 4.73 -11.34 2.48
CA ASN A 70 4.06 -11.49 1.19
C ASN A 70 2.52 -11.56 1.35
N ALA A 71 2.02 -12.24 2.39
CA ALA A 71 0.58 -12.29 2.66
C ALA A 71 0.02 -10.91 3.03
N GLU A 72 0.76 -10.10 3.79
CA GLU A 72 0.38 -8.73 4.15
C GLU A 72 0.28 -7.82 2.92
N VAL A 73 1.30 -7.82 2.06
CA VAL A 73 1.28 -7.03 0.81
C VAL A 73 0.11 -7.44 -0.09
N LYS A 74 -0.16 -8.74 -0.20
CA LYS A 74 -1.31 -9.25 -0.96
C LYS A 74 -2.64 -8.82 -0.36
N ASP A 75 -2.76 -8.79 0.96
CA ASP A 75 -3.98 -8.32 1.62
C ASP A 75 -4.22 -6.83 1.35
N VAL A 76 -3.17 -6.01 1.43
CA VAL A 76 -3.22 -4.57 1.09
C VAL A 76 -3.65 -4.36 -0.36
N ALA A 77 -3.02 -5.06 -1.30
CA ALA A 77 -3.37 -4.98 -2.72
C ALA A 77 -4.84 -5.32 -2.96
N ARG A 78 -5.33 -6.42 -2.35
CA ARG A 78 -6.74 -6.83 -2.46
C ARG A 78 -7.70 -5.79 -1.90
N LYS A 79 -7.38 -5.17 -0.76
CA LYS A 79 -8.21 -4.09 -0.17
C LYS A 79 -8.31 -2.91 -1.12
N ILE A 80 -7.21 -2.52 -1.77
CA ILE A 80 -7.15 -1.42 -2.72
C ILE A 80 -7.97 -1.74 -3.98
N ILE A 81 -7.79 -2.93 -4.58
CA ILE A 81 -8.51 -3.34 -5.80
C ILE A 81 -10.02 -3.36 -5.58
N LYS A 82 -10.49 -3.78 -4.39
CA LYS A 82 -11.93 -3.76 -4.06
C LYS A 82 -12.56 -2.37 -4.06
N LEU A 83 -11.78 -1.29 -4.06
CA LEU A 83 -12.30 0.07 -4.17
C LEU A 83 -12.74 0.45 -5.60
N THR A 84 -12.40 -0.36 -6.62
CA THR A 84 -12.80 -0.13 -8.02
C THR A 84 -14.07 -0.88 -8.42
N ILE A 85 -14.56 -1.76 -7.55
CA ILE A 85 -15.72 -2.64 -7.77
C ILE A 85 -16.99 -1.97 -7.25
#